data_AF-A0A2R6KTM6-F1
#
_entry.id   AF-A0A2R6KTM6-F1
#
_cell.length_a   1.000
_cell.length_b   1.000
_cell.length_c   1.000
_cell.angle_alpha   90.00
_cell.angle_beta   90.00
_cell.angle_gamma   90.00
#
_symmetry.space_group_name_H-M   'P 1'
#
loop_
_entity.id
_entity.type
_entity.pdbx_description
1 polymer ?
#
loop_
_entity_poly.entity_id
_entity_poly.type
_entity_poly.pdbx_seq_one_letter_code
_entity_poly.pdbx_strand_id
1 'polypeptide(L)'
;MELLDEHGRVFGIVNVIDLLVVLFVVAVAVAGIALVLGADGPDDTQAVNEGADVLINRTMTVDLGAHSPAAAALVEPETVQFGGTNATVTDVYRTPSDAGVRVVAALRVQGRMETNAFTVGGTAVRHGSTLQITTPSYQYDANVIGLDEAAAIPTTPVTATLTANVSTAVADAVEPGDEHRTAGQTVATIQAVSREPMSGNRERLTVRVEFVARETTAGPMYGNDPIRIGRQVGFATERYEFVGEVIEVES
;
A
#
# COMPACT_ATOMS: atom_id res chain seq x y z
N MET A 1 -58.17 24.01 33.32
CA MET A 1 -59.13 24.56 32.34
C MET A 1 -59.04 23.68 31.12
N GLU A 2 -60.07 22.86 30.88
CA GLU A 2 -60.17 22.02 29.68
C GLU A 2 -60.57 22.88 28.48
N LEU A 3 -59.87 22.71 27.35
CA LEU A 3 -60.00 23.54 26.15
C LEU A 3 -61.03 23.00 25.14
N LEU A 4 -61.71 21.88 25.45
CA LEU A 4 -62.63 21.17 24.56
C LEU A 4 -63.86 20.70 25.35
N ASP A 5 -65.06 21.05 24.88
CA ASP A 5 -66.34 20.54 25.40
C ASP A 5 -66.78 19.28 24.63
N GLU A 6 -67.61 18.42 25.24
CA GLU A 6 -68.07 17.11 24.77
C GLU A 6 -68.89 17.14 23.45
N HIS A 7 -69.13 18.32 22.90
CA HIS A 7 -69.71 18.56 21.58
C HIS A 7 -68.68 19.00 20.51
N GLY A 8 -67.37 18.92 20.79
CA GLY A 8 -66.32 19.30 19.84
C GLY A 8 -66.31 20.78 19.49
N ARG A 9 -66.66 21.67 20.41
CA ARG A 9 -66.64 23.13 20.20
C ARG A 9 -65.46 23.74 20.94
N VAL A 10 -64.64 24.50 20.21
CA VAL A 10 -63.47 25.20 20.73
C VAL A 10 -63.89 26.65 21.00
N PHE A 11 -63.86 27.09 22.27
CA PHE A 11 -64.23 28.44 22.71
C PHE A 11 -65.64 28.92 22.30
N GLY A 12 -66.64 28.04 22.23
CA GLY A 12 -68.06 28.41 22.21
C GLY A 12 -68.59 29.20 21.00
N ILE A 13 -67.78 29.47 19.98
CA ILE A 13 -68.19 30.30 18.83
C ILE A 13 -68.04 29.57 17.48
N VAL A 14 -67.14 28.58 17.36
CA VAL A 14 -66.87 27.88 16.08
C VAL A 14 -66.79 26.35 16.27
N ASN A 15 -67.37 25.60 15.32
CA ASN A 15 -67.34 24.12 15.31
C ASN A 15 -65.93 23.62 14.95
N VAL A 16 -65.36 22.68 15.71
CA VAL A 16 -63.97 22.20 15.49
C VAL A 16 -63.77 21.60 14.10
N ILE A 17 -64.81 20.97 13.55
CA ILE A 17 -64.76 20.36 12.22
C ILE A 17 -64.61 21.44 11.15
N ASP A 18 -65.33 22.56 11.28
CA ASP A 18 -65.27 23.66 10.32
C ASP A 18 -63.92 24.41 10.41
N LEU A 19 -63.40 24.56 11.64
CA LEU A 19 -62.06 25.11 11.86
C LEU A 19 -60.96 24.25 11.22
N LEU A 20 -61.07 22.93 11.29
CA LEU A 20 -60.14 22.01 10.63
C LEU A 20 -60.25 22.07 9.10
N VAL A 21 -61.46 22.20 8.54
CA VAL A 21 -61.67 22.35 7.09
C VAL A 21 -61.09 23.65 6.59
N VAL A 22 -61.32 24.78 7.29
CA VAL A 22 -60.73 26.07 6.95
C VAL A 22 -59.21 26.01 7.02
N LEU A 23 -58.64 25.39 8.05
CA LEU A 23 -57.20 25.21 8.19
C LEU A 23 -56.62 24.34 7.06
N PHE A 24 -57.32 23.29 6.66
CA PHE A 24 -56.92 22.42 5.56
C PHE A 24 -56.97 23.15 4.21
N VAL A 25 -58.02 23.95 3.95
CA VAL A 25 -58.13 24.75 2.72
C VAL A 25 -57.03 25.82 2.67
N VAL A 26 -56.72 26.47 3.79
CA VAL A 26 -55.60 27.42 3.88
C VAL A 26 -54.26 26.72 3.62
N ALA A 27 -54.03 25.54 4.19
CA ALA A 27 -52.80 24.78 3.97
C ALA A 27 -52.64 24.34 2.50
N VAL A 28 -53.72 23.87 1.86
CA VAL A 28 -53.72 23.49 0.44
C VAL A 28 -53.56 24.72 -0.46
N ALA A 29 -54.14 25.86 -0.11
CA ALA A 29 -53.96 27.11 -0.85
C ALA A 29 -52.51 27.62 -0.75
N VAL A 30 -51.90 27.57 0.44
CA VAL A 30 -50.49 27.94 0.65
C VAL A 30 -49.54 27.00 -0.11
N ALA A 31 -49.78 25.69 -0.05
CA ALA A 31 -48.98 24.70 -0.79
C ALA A 31 -49.15 24.82 -2.32
N GLY A 32 -50.36 25.15 -2.80
CA GLY A 32 -50.63 25.36 -4.22
C GLY A 32 -49.97 26.63 -4.79
N ILE A 33 -49.86 27.68 -3.98
CA ILE A 33 -49.18 28.93 -4.36
C ILE A 33 -47.65 28.73 -4.41
N ALA A 34 -47.07 27.97 -3.47
CA ALA A 34 -45.63 27.69 -3.42
C ALA A 34 -45.13 26.82 -4.59
N LEU A 35 -45.99 25.97 -5.17
CA LEU A 35 -45.63 25.09 -6.30
C LEU A 35 -45.68 25.83 -7.65
N VAL A 36 -46.54 26.85 -7.78
CA VAL A 36 -46.74 27.63 -9.01
C VAL A 36 -45.82 28.85 -9.09
N LEU A 37 -45.42 29.41 -7.95
CA LEU A 37 -44.49 30.53 -7.85
C LEU A 37 -43.24 30.05 -7.13
N GLY A 38 -42.28 29.50 -7.88
CA GLY A 38 -40.99 29.11 -7.32
C GLY A 38 -40.34 30.29 -6.59
N ALA A 39 -40.21 30.18 -5.27
CA ALA A 39 -39.30 30.96 -4.45
C ALA A 39 -39.21 30.39 -3.03
N ASP A 40 -38.00 29.98 -2.68
CA ASP A 40 -37.29 30.39 -1.46
C ASP A 40 -38.11 30.46 -0.17
N GLY A 41 -38.13 29.34 0.54
CA GLY A 41 -38.32 29.32 1.99
C GLY A 41 -37.03 29.70 2.73
N PRO A 42 -37.13 30.19 3.98
CA PRO A 42 -36.01 30.76 4.73
C PRO A 42 -35.01 29.67 5.16
N ASP A 43 -33.81 29.74 4.59
CA ASP A 43 -32.52 29.19 5.05
C ASP A 43 -32.56 27.97 5.99
N ASP A 44 -33.26 26.93 5.54
CA ASP A 44 -32.84 25.54 5.78
C ASP A 44 -32.18 25.02 4.50
N THR A 45 -31.29 25.85 3.93
CA THR A 45 -30.31 25.43 2.94
C THR A 45 -29.32 24.51 3.65
N GLN A 46 -29.78 23.28 3.92
CA GLN A 46 -28.99 22.13 3.55
C GLN A 46 -28.54 22.39 2.13
N ALA A 47 -27.33 22.93 2.01
CA ALA A 47 -26.59 22.92 0.77
C ALA A 47 -26.73 21.48 0.27
N VAL A 48 -27.48 21.31 -0.81
CA VAL A 48 -27.21 20.25 -1.75
C VAL A 48 -25.70 20.28 -1.93
N ASN A 49 -25.01 19.31 -1.34
CA ASN A 49 -23.58 19.12 -1.50
C ASN A 49 -23.34 18.79 -2.97
N GLU A 50 -23.35 19.80 -3.84
CA GLU A 50 -22.81 19.73 -5.18
C GLU A 50 -21.31 19.48 -5.02
N GLY A 51 -20.95 18.20 -5.07
CA GLY A 51 -19.60 17.71 -4.83
C GLY A 51 -19.31 17.45 -3.35
N ALA A 52 -19.96 16.46 -2.74
CA ALA A 52 -19.34 15.80 -1.61
C ALA A 52 -17.90 15.46 -2.02
N ASP A 53 -16.94 15.94 -1.24
CA ASP A 53 -15.53 15.81 -1.51
C ASP A 53 -15.11 14.35 -1.29
N VAL A 54 -15.47 13.48 -2.24
CA VAL A 54 -15.37 12.02 -2.07
C VAL A 54 -13.91 11.61 -2.13
N LEU A 55 -13.35 11.35 -0.95
CA LEU A 55 -12.09 10.65 -0.82
C LEU A 55 -12.29 9.18 -1.20
N ILE A 56 -11.46 8.70 -2.11
CA ILE A 56 -11.37 7.29 -2.46
C ILE A 56 -10.09 6.69 -1.88
N ASN A 57 -10.19 5.44 -1.43
CA ASN A 57 -9.02 4.67 -1.02
C ASN A 57 -8.38 4.07 -2.27
N ARG A 58 -7.06 4.18 -2.38
CA ARG A 58 -6.26 3.46 -3.38
C ARG A 58 -5.04 2.85 -2.73
N THR A 59 -4.60 1.73 -3.26
CA THR A 59 -3.30 1.15 -2.93
C THR A 59 -2.30 1.56 -4.00
N MET A 60 -1.10 1.90 -3.55
CA MET A 60 0.01 2.33 -4.38
C MET A 60 1.23 1.53 -4.00
N THR A 61 2.10 1.25 -4.97
CA THR A 61 3.41 0.69 -4.67
C THR A 61 4.46 1.76 -4.89
N VAL A 62 5.31 1.97 -3.89
CA VAL A 62 6.37 2.98 -3.92
C VAL A 62 7.72 2.33 -3.71
N ASP A 63 8.71 2.82 -4.43
CA ASP A 63 10.12 2.54 -4.21
C ASP A 63 10.70 3.62 -3.31
N LEU A 64 11.19 3.22 -2.14
CA LEU A 64 11.82 4.11 -1.17
C LEU A 64 13.34 4.20 -1.37
N GLY A 65 13.87 3.53 -2.39
CA GLY A 65 15.30 3.49 -2.68
C GLY A 65 16.06 2.50 -1.80
N ALA A 66 17.39 2.61 -1.85
CA ALA A 66 18.30 1.75 -1.10
C ALA A 66 18.84 2.45 0.15
N HIS A 67 18.89 1.72 1.27
CA HIS A 67 19.28 2.21 2.58
C HIS A 67 20.24 1.25 3.29
N SER A 68 20.87 1.70 4.38
CA SER A 68 21.58 0.79 5.27
C SER A 68 20.62 -0.26 5.85
N PRO A 69 21.08 -1.47 6.24
CA PRO A 69 20.21 -2.49 6.83
C PRO A 69 19.41 -2.00 8.04
N ALA A 70 20.02 -1.18 8.90
CA ALA A 70 19.35 -0.61 10.07
C ALA A 70 18.25 0.39 9.68
N ALA A 71 18.49 1.24 8.68
CA ALA A 71 17.53 2.21 8.19
C ALA A 71 16.37 1.56 7.42
N ALA A 72 16.64 0.52 6.63
CA ALA A 72 15.62 -0.26 5.93
C ALA A 72 14.71 -1.02 6.89
N ALA A 73 15.25 -1.52 8.00
CA ALA A 73 14.49 -2.22 9.04
C ALA A 73 13.53 -1.32 9.82
N LEU A 74 13.64 0.02 9.69
CA LEU A 74 12.68 0.94 10.32
C LEU A 74 11.34 1.00 9.60
N VAL A 75 11.29 0.68 8.30
CA VAL A 75 10.08 0.84 7.49
C VAL A 75 9.18 -0.37 7.68
N GLU A 76 8.23 -0.31 8.60
CA GLU A 76 7.30 -1.40 8.88
C GLU A 76 5.87 -1.04 8.46
N PRO A 77 4.92 -1.98 8.46
CA PRO A 77 3.50 -1.65 8.30
C PRO A 77 3.01 -0.71 9.41
N GLU A 78 2.84 0.57 9.08
CA GLU A 78 2.49 1.63 10.02
C GLU A 78 1.69 2.77 9.36
N THR A 79 1.24 3.74 10.17
CA THR A 79 0.63 4.97 9.67
C THR A 79 1.72 6.03 9.44
N VAL A 80 1.71 6.63 8.25
CA VAL A 80 2.73 7.58 7.80
C VAL A 80 2.09 8.84 7.23
N GLN A 81 2.86 9.91 7.11
CA GLN A 81 2.50 11.02 6.23
C GLN A 81 3.02 10.73 4.82
N PHE A 82 2.15 10.87 3.82
CA PHE A 82 2.49 10.80 2.40
C PHE A 82 1.85 11.98 1.68
N GLY A 83 2.67 12.83 1.07
CA GLY A 83 2.19 14.05 0.40
C GLY A 83 1.44 15.01 1.32
N GLY A 84 1.78 15.03 2.62
CA GLY A 84 1.12 15.87 3.63
C GLY A 84 -0.23 15.33 4.13
N THR A 85 -0.58 14.09 3.77
CA THR A 85 -1.81 13.42 4.19
C THR A 85 -1.51 12.07 4.84
N ASN A 86 -2.40 11.62 5.73
CA ASN A 86 -2.29 10.31 6.35
C ASN A 86 -2.38 9.20 5.28
N ALA A 87 -1.45 8.26 5.36
CA ALA A 87 -1.45 7.02 4.60
C ALA A 87 -1.09 5.86 5.53
N THR A 88 -1.32 4.63 5.08
CA THR A 88 -0.93 3.43 5.81
C THR A 88 -0.02 2.58 4.94
N VAL A 89 1.19 2.30 5.39
CA VAL A 89 2.03 1.25 4.82
C VAL A 89 1.37 -0.08 5.17
N THR A 90 0.95 -0.84 4.16
CA THR A 90 0.24 -2.11 4.34
C THR A 90 1.18 -3.31 4.22
N ASP A 91 2.25 -3.17 3.46
CA ASP A 91 3.24 -4.22 3.26
C ASP A 91 4.59 -3.64 2.86
N VAL A 92 5.67 -4.35 3.16
CA VAL A 92 7.05 -3.94 2.87
C VAL A 92 7.84 -5.12 2.32
N TYR A 93 8.47 -4.89 1.17
CA TYR A 93 9.38 -5.82 0.53
C TYR A 93 10.79 -5.25 0.56
N ARG A 94 11.72 -6.00 1.16
CA ARG A 94 13.14 -5.66 1.24
C ARG A 94 13.95 -6.65 0.44
N THR A 95 14.95 -6.17 -0.27
CA THR A 95 15.82 -7.02 -1.09
C THR A 95 17.23 -6.43 -1.16
N PRO A 96 18.29 -7.25 -1.22
CA PRO A 96 19.66 -6.76 -1.41
C PRO A 96 19.84 -5.98 -2.71
N SER A 97 20.72 -5.00 -2.69
CA SER A 97 21.15 -4.21 -3.84
C SER A 97 22.60 -3.76 -3.68
N ASP A 98 23.23 -3.30 -4.75
CA ASP A 98 24.63 -2.80 -4.70
C ASP A 98 24.80 -1.57 -3.79
N ALA A 99 23.71 -0.86 -3.49
CA ALA A 99 23.70 0.33 -2.64
C ALA A 99 23.20 0.05 -1.20
N GLY A 100 23.00 -1.21 -0.83
CA GLY A 100 22.46 -1.63 0.47
C GLY A 100 21.15 -2.40 0.32
N VAL A 101 20.16 -2.08 1.15
CA VAL A 101 18.84 -2.74 1.13
C VAL A 101 17.85 -1.86 0.40
N ARG A 102 17.35 -2.33 -0.75
CA ARG A 102 16.24 -1.66 -1.45
C ARG A 102 14.94 -1.96 -0.71
N VAL A 103 14.14 -0.92 -0.49
CA VAL A 103 12.84 -1.01 0.17
C VAL A 103 11.75 -0.61 -0.80
N VAL A 104 10.77 -1.49 -0.98
CA VAL A 104 9.52 -1.21 -1.70
C VAL A 104 8.38 -1.38 -0.72
N ALA A 105 7.42 -0.46 -0.75
CA ALA A 105 6.30 -0.45 0.18
C ALA A 105 4.97 -0.36 -0.57
N ALA A 106 3.97 -1.09 -0.10
CA ALA A 106 2.57 -0.89 -0.49
C ALA A 106 1.95 0.13 0.47
N LEU A 107 1.36 1.19 -0.07
CA LEU A 107 0.69 2.25 0.68
C LEU A 107 -0.79 2.27 0.32
N ARG A 108 -1.63 2.21 1.35
CA ARG A 108 -3.05 2.57 1.25
C ARG A 108 -3.20 4.06 1.55
N VAL A 109 -3.61 4.81 0.53
CA VAL A 109 -3.77 6.26 0.59
C VAL A 109 -5.23 6.64 0.41
N GLN A 110 -5.59 7.79 0.98
CA GLN A 110 -6.84 8.48 0.68
C GLN A 110 -6.55 9.67 -0.22
N GLY A 111 -7.25 9.72 -1.34
CA GLY A 111 -7.10 10.82 -2.29
C GLY A 111 -8.39 11.10 -3.03
N ARG A 112 -8.35 12.06 -3.94
CA ARG A 112 -9.52 12.49 -4.71
C ARG A 112 -9.31 12.13 -6.16
N MET A 113 -10.39 11.76 -6.84
CA MET A 113 -10.41 11.76 -8.30
C MET A 113 -10.86 13.13 -8.77
N GLU A 114 -9.93 13.92 -9.27
CA GLU A 114 -10.22 15.11 -10.05
C GLU A 114 -10.39 14.74 -11.52
N THR A 115 -10.79 15.70 -12.36
CA THR A 115 -11.24 15.46 -13.74
C THR A 115 -10.35 14.51 -14.54
N ASN A 116 -9.02 14.56 -14.37
CA ASN A 116 -8.06 13.71 -15.09
C ASN A 116 -6.88 13.22 -14.23
N ALA A 117 -6.99 13.26 -12.90
CA ALA A 117 -5.89 12.87 -12.01
C ALA A 117 -6.39 12.40 -10.65
N PHE A 118 -5.75 11.36 -10.13
CA PHE A 118 -5.84 11.03 -8.72
C PHE A 118 -4.91 11.97 -7.94
N THR A 119 -5.42 12.67 -6.94
CA THR A 119 -4.65 13.61 -6.11
C THR A 119 -4.60 13.15 -4.65
N VAL A 120 -3.43 13.25 -4.02
CA VAL A 120 -3.20 12.97 -2.61
C VAL A 120 -2.64 14.23 -1.96
N GLY A 121 -3.32 14.74 -0.93
CA GLY A 121 -2.97 16.05 -0.34
C GLY A 121 -3.00 17.21 -1.34
N GLY A 122 -3.82 17.11 -2.40
CA GLY A 122 -3.87 18.09 -3.50
C GLY A 122 -2.74 17.96 -4.53
N THR A 123 -1.82 17.01 -4.35
CA THR A 123 -0.75 16.72 -5.32
C THR A 123 -1.22 15.61 -6.27
N ALA A 124 -1.19 15.86 -7.58
CA ALA A 124 -1.48 14.82 -8.56
C ALA A 124 -0.43 13.72 -8.52
N VAL A 125 -0.89 12.47 -8.40
CA VAL A 125 -0.01 11.30 -8.30
C VAL A 125 -0.17 10.39 -9.51
N ARG A 126 0.96 10.06 -10.10
CA ARG A 126 1.10 9.21 -11.29
C ARG A 126 2.29 8.27 -11.11
N HIS A 127 2.39 7.25 -11.94
CA HIS A 127 3.63 6.48 -12.06
C HIS A 127 4.83 7.41 -12.31
N GLY A 128 5.92 7.21 -11.58
CA GLY A 128 7.12 8.05 -11.58
C GLY A 128 7.04 9.32 -10.72
N SER A 129 5.90 9.61 -10.08
CA SER A 129 5.80 10.74 -9.15
C SER A 129 6.64 10.46 -7.91
N THR A 130 7.36 11.46 -7.42
CA THR A 130 8.11 11.37 -6.16
C THR A 130 7.47 12.27 -5.12
N LEU A 131 7.09 11.70 -4.00
CA LEU A 131 6.57 12.40 -2.81
C LEU A 131 7.36 11.93 -1.59
N GLN A 132 7.22 12.61 -0.46
CA GLN A 132 7.88 12.17 0.77
C GLN A 132 6.96 11.28 1.60
N ILE A 133 7.54 10.20 2.12
CA ILE A 133 7.00 9.43 3.24
C ILE A 133 7.70 9.89 4.51
N THR A 134 6.93 10.30 5.53
CA THR A 134 7.49 10.86 6.77
C THR A 134 6.83 10.24 8.00
N THR A 135 7.67 9.90 8.97
CA THR A 135 7.31 9.51 10.33
C THR A 135 8.12 10.36 11.32
N PRO A 136 7.87 10.27 12.64
CA PRO A 136 8.76 10.88 13.62
C PRO A 136 10.19 10.32 13.62
N SER A 137 10.40 9.11 13.09
CA SER A 137 11.67 8.39 13.13
C SER A 137 12.46 8.46 11.81
N TYR A 138 11.80 8.64 10.67
CA TYR A 138 12.46 8.70 9.37
C TYR A 138 11.69 9.54 8.35
N GLN A 139 12.41 9.95 7.30
CA GLN A 139 11.86 10.62 6.14
C GLN A 139 12.58 10.11 4.89
N TYR A 140 11.83 9.59 3.92
CA TYR A 140 12.36 9.07 2.67
C TYR A 140 11.60 9.63 1.47
N ASP A 141 12.29 9.72 0.33
CA ASP A 141 11.63 9.94 -0.95
C ASP A 141 10.96 8.63 -1.39
N ALA A 142 9.71 8.74 -1.83
CA ALA A 142 8.87 7.64 -2.26
C ALA A 142 8.49 7.84 -3.73
N ASN A 143 9.14 7.07 -4.61
CA ASN A 143 8.86 7.08 -6.03
C ASN A 143 7.71 6.10 -6.33
N VAL A 144 6.62 6.58 -6.91
CA VAL A 144 5.42 5.79 -7.19
C VAL A 144 5.69 4.89 -8.41
N ILE A 145 5.76 3.58 -8.17
CA ILE A 145 6.02 2.56 -9.20
C ILE A 145 4.80 1.70 -9.55
N GLY A 146 3.69 1.84 -8.81
CA GLY A 146 2.43 1.14 -9.07
C GLY A 146 1.23 1.91 -8.51
N LEU A 147 0.08 1.78 -9.19
CA LEU A 147 -1.20 2.36 -8.80
C LEU A 147 -2.29 1.29 -8.89
N ASP A 148 -3.25 1.33 -7.97
CA ASP A 148 -4.39 0.41 -7.91
C ASP A 148 -3.95 -1.06 -7.77
N GLU A 149 -2.89 -1.29 -6.98
CA GLU A 149 -2.31 -2.62 -6.75
C GLU A 149 -2.92 -3.34 -5.53
N ALA A 150 -2.48 -4.57 -5.30
CA ALA A 150 -2.86 -5.33 -4.11
C ALA A 150 -2.28 -4.69 -2.83
N ALA A 151 -2.95 -4.91 -1.70
CA ALA A 151 -2.48 -4.43 -0.39
C ALA A 151 -1.14 -5.04 0.05
N ALA A 152 -0.82 -6.23 -0.47
CA ALA A 152 0.47 -6.89 -0.32
C ALA A 152 1.26 -6.78 -1.62
N ILE A 153 2.58 -6.66 -1.52
CA ILE A 153 3.48 -6.61 -2.65
C ILE A 153 3.55 -8.02 -3.25
N PRO A 154 3.20 -8.20 -4.53
CA PRO A 154 3.26 -9.51 -5.16
C PRO A 154 4.70 -10.03 -5.23
N THR A 155 4.93 -11.23 -4.70
CA THR A 155 6.22 -11.92 -4.75
C THR A 155 6.05 -13.34 -5.23
N THR A 156 7.07 -13.86 -5.90
CA THR A 156 7.11 -15.23 -6.40
C THR A 156 8.47 -15.86 -6.09
N PRO A 157 8.51 -17.16 -5.72
CA PRO A 157 9.77 -17.86 -5.55
C PRO A 157 10.47 -18.04 -6.90
N VAL A 158 11.77 -17.76 -6.94
CA VAL A 158 12.63 -18.03 -8.10
C VAL A 158 13.77 -18.91 -7.65
N THR A 159 13.86 -20.12 -8.19
CA THR A 159 14.92 -21.07 -7.86
C THR A 159 16.06 -20.97 -8.86
N ALA A 160 17.29 -20.86 -8.36
CA ALA A 160 18.49 -20.81 -9.17
C ALA A 160 19.63 -21.63 -8.56
N THR A 161 20.50 -22.14 -9.42
CA THR A 161 21.74 -22.80 -9.00
C THR A 161 22.89 -21.80 -9.11
N LEU A 162 23.63 -21.61 -8.03
CA LEU A 162 24.82 -20.77 -7.97
C LEU A 162 26.06 -21.65 -7.86
N THR A 163 27.17 -21.21 -8.47
CA THR A 163 28.49 -21.79 -8.23
C THR A 163 29.44 -20.76 -7.64
N ALA A 164 30.25 -21.17 -6.66
CA ALA A 164 31.21 -20.31 -5.99
C ALA A 164 32.48 -21.06 -5.58
N ASN A 165 33.62 -20.39 -5.67
CA ASN A 165 34.91 -20.93 -5.21
C ASN A 165 35.27 -20.33 -3.85
N VAL A 166 35.10 -21.10 -2.78
CA VAL A 166 35.22 -20.62 -1.40
C VAL A 166 36.34 -21.36 -0.65
N SER A 167 36.61 -20.95 0.59
CA SER A 167 37.47 -21.73 1.49
C SER A 167 36.72 -22.97 2.00
N THR A 168 37.45 -23.99 2.42
CA THR A 168 36.88 -25.19 3.09
C THR A 168 36.00 -24.80 4.28
N ALA A 169 36.43 -23.83 5.09
CA ALA A 169 35.65 -23.34 6.23
C ALA A 169 34.28 -22.74 5.85
N VAL A 170 34.20 -22.01 4.73
CA VAL A 170 32.91 -21.51 4.23
C VAL A 170 32.08 -22.65 3.64
N ALA A 171 32.70 -23.54 2.86
CA ALA A 171 31.99 -24.68 2.28
C ALA A 171 31.37 -25.61 3.33
N ASP A 172 32.10 -25.88 4.41
CA ASP A 172 31.64 -26.69 5.53
C ASP A 172 30.48 -26.05 6.31
N ALA A 173 30.47 -24.72 6.40
CA ALA A 173 29.45 -23.96 7.14
C ALA A 173 28.11 -23.83 6.40
N VAL A 174 28.10 -23.99 5.07
CA VAL A 174 26.93 -23.82 4.22
C VAL A 174 26.07 -25.09 4.22
N GLU A 175 24.82 -24.97 4.67
CA GLU A 175 23.89 -26.09 4.85
C GLU A 175 22.54 -25.84 4.16
N PRO A 176 21.85 -26.90 3.69
CA PRO A 176 20.44 -26.78 3.28
C PRO A 176 19.58 -26.25 4.43
N GLY A 177 18.67 -25.34 4.12
CA GLY A 177 17.84 -24.63 5.09
C GLY A 177 18.44 -23.33 5.60
N ASP A 178 19.70 -23.01 5.29
CA ASP A 178 20.27 -21.70 5.61
C ASP A 178 19.50 -20.57 4.91
N GLU A 179 19.20 -19.52 5.68
CA GLU A 179 18.43 -18.36 5.22
C GLU A 179 19.33 -17.13 5.09
N HIS A 180 19.27 -16.48 3.92
CA HIS A 180 19.78 -15.13 3.76
C HIS A 180 18.68 -14.15 4.17
N ARG A 181 18.97 -13.37 5.22
CA ARG A 181 18.06 -12.36 5.75
C ARG A 181 18.55 -10.96 5.43
N THR A 182 17.63 -10.09 5.04
CA THR A 182 17.88 -8.68 4.75
C THR A 182 16.93 -7.83 5.58
N ALA A 183 17.48 -7.03 6.49
CA ALA A 183 16.72 -6.13 7.35
C ALA A 183 15.50 -6.83 8.00
N GLY A 184 15.74 -8.02 8.58
CA GLY A 184 14.72 -8.80 9.30
C GLY A 184 13.84 -9.71 8.42
N GLN A 185 13.89 -9.62 7.10
CA GLN A 185 13.11 -10.48 6.19
C GLN A 185 14.00 -11.54 5.53
N THR A 186 13.53 -12.79 5.47
CA THR A 186 14.19 -13.84 4.67
C THR A 186 13.95 -13.55 3.20
N VAL A 187 15.04 -13.43 2.44
CA VAL A 187 15.00 -13.08 1.00
C VAL A 187 15.53 -14.20 0.11
N ALA A 188 16.25 -15.16 0.68
CA ALA A 188 16.64 -16.37 -0.01
C ALA A 188 16.88 -17.53 0.97
N THR A 189 16.68 -18.76 0.51
CA THR A 189 16.88 -19.99 1.29
C THR A 189 17.67 -21.01 0.47
N ILE A 190 18.69 -21.62 1.07
CA ILE A 190 19.44 -22.71 0.44
C ILE A 190 18.60 -23.98 0.47
N GLN A 191 18.29 -24.53 -0.70
CA GLN A 191 17.54 -25.78 -0.84
C GLN A 191 18.47 -27.00 -0.88
N ALA A 192 19.62 -26.88 -1.52
CA ALA A 192 20.58 -27.98 -1.65
C ALA A 192 22.01 -27.46 -1.80
N VAL A 193 22.97 -28.28 -1.39
CA VAL A 193 24.41 -27.97 -1.42
C VAL A 193 25.16 -29.18 -1.96
N SER A 194 26.05 -28.93 -2.91
CA SER A 194 27.08 -29.86 -3.36
C SER A 194 28.45 -29.20 -3.24
N ARG A 195 29.46 -29.99 -2.88
CA ARG A 195 30.81 -29.51 -2.57
C ARG A 195 31.83 -30.37 -3.30
N GLU A 196 32.73 -29.72 -4.00
CA GLU A 196 33.80 -30.38 -4.76
C GLU A 196 35.16 -29.84 -4.34
N PRO A 197 36.07 -30.69 -3.82
CA PRO A 197 37.41 -30.26 -3.46
C PRO A 197 38.16 -29.67 -4.66
N MET A 198 38.86 -28.55 -4.43
CA MET A 198 39.79 -27.96 -5.39
C MET A 198 41.23 -28.09 -4.89
N SER A 199 42.20 -27.67 -5.71
CA SER A 199 43.59 -27.61 -5.26
C SER A 199 43.76 -26.59 -4.12
N GLY A 200 44.52 -26.99 -3.10
CA GLY A 200 44.71 -26.17 -1.90
C GLY A 200 43.53 -26.26 -0.92
N ASN A 201 43.37 -25.25 -0.07
CA ASN A 201 42.31 -25.21 0.95
C ASN A 201 41.03 -24.52 0.43
N ARG A 202 40.55 -24.95 -0.75
CA ARG A 202 39.38 -24.37 -1.42
C ARG A 202 38.44 -25.47 -1.91
N GLU A 203 37.16 -25.11 -1.99
CA GLU A 203 36.11 -25.97 -2.52
C GLU A 203 35.24 -25.20 -3.50
N ARG A 204 34.78 -25.89 -4.54
CA ARG A 204 33.73 -25.40 -5.43
C ARG A 204 32.39 -25.78 -4.81
N LEU A 205 31.64 -24.79 -4.39
CA LEU A 205 30.26 -24.92 -3.98
C LEU A 205 29.35 -24.84 -5.20
N THR A 206 28.38 -25.73 -5.25
CA THR A 206 27.21 -25.63 -6.11
C THR A 206 25.99 -25.66 -5.21
N VAL A 207 25.28 -24.55 -5.13
CA VAL A 207 24.15 -24.36 -4.20
C VAL A 207 22.89 -24.04 -4.97
N ARG A 208 21.82 -24.74 -4.65
CA ARG A 208 20.49 -24.43 -5.15
C ARG A 208 19.82 -23.52 -4.14
N VAL A 209 19.36 -22.36 -4.60
CA VAL A 209 18.81 -21.30 -3.74
C VAL A 209 17.46 -20.88 -4.29
N GLU A 210 16.47 -20.82 -3.41
CA GLU A 210 15.17 -20.24 -3.69
C GLU A 210 15.16 -18.80 -3.20
N PHE A 211 14.87 -17.87 -4.09
CA PHE A 211 14.83 -16.44 -3.82
C PHE A 211 13.39 -15.96 -3.76
N VAL A 212 13.10 -15.05 -2.84
CA VAL A 212 11.83 -14.32 -2.83
C VAL A 212 11.98 -13.11 -3.75
N ALA A 213 11.41 -13.17 -4.95
CA ALA A 213 11.51 -12.11 -5.93
C ALA A 213 10.19 -11.32 -6.04
N ARG A 214 10.26 -9.99 -6.17
CA ARG A 214 9.08 -9.17 -6.41
C ARG A 214 8.59 -9.36 -7.84
N GLU A 215 7.30 -9.63 -8.03
CA GLU A 215 6.72 -9.66 -9.37
C GLU A 215 6.61 -8.25 -9.94
N THR A 216 7.00 -8.09 -11.19
CA THR A 216 6.84 -6.84 -11.93
C THR A 216 6.37 -7.12 -13.34
N THR A 217 5.96 -6.08 -14.07
CA THR A 217 5.62 -6.19 -15.49
C THR A 217 6.80 -6.65 -16.37
N ALA A 218 8.04 -6.45 -15.93
CA ALA A 218 9.25 -6.93 -16.59
C ALA A 218 9.64 -8.37 -16.18
N GLY A 219 8.88 -8.98 -15.27
CA GLY A 219 9.15 -10.28 -14.64
C GLY A 219 9.60 -10.18 -13.19
N PRO A 220 9.94 -11.32 -12.55
CA PRO A 220 10.41 -11.35 -11.15
C PRO A 220 11.76 -10.65 -10.98
N MET A 221 11.86 -9.78 -9.98
CA MET A 221 13.05 -8.96 -9.69
C MET A 221 13.60 -9.25 -8.29
N TYR A 222 14.91 -9.46 -8.19
CA TYR A 222 15.66 -9.61 -6.94
C TYR A 222 16.73 -8.51 -6.86
N GLY A 223 16.60 -7.58 -5.93
CA GLY A 223 17.30 -6.29 -6.01
C GLY A 223 16.75 -5.41 -7.12
N ASN A 224 17.65 -4.88 -7.95
CA ASN A 224 17.32 -4.06 -9.12
C ASN A 224 17.09 -4.89 -10.39
N ASP A 225 17.49 -6.16 -10.37
CA ASP A 225 17.65 -6.97 -11.58
C ASP A 225 16.94 -8.33 -11.44
N PRO A 226 16.55 -8.97 -12.54
CA PRO A 226 16.07 -10.34 -12.53
C PRO A 226 17.21 -11.32 -12.22
N ILE A 227 16.88 -12.51 -11.71
CA ILE A 227 17.86 -13.60 -11.53
C ILE A 227 18.07 -14.27 -12.89
N ARG A 228 19.30 -14.25 -13.40
CA ARG A 228 19.67 -14.73 -14.73
C ARG A 228 21.05 -15.39 -14.70
N ILE A 229 21.26 -16.34 -15.60
CA ILE A 229 22.56 -17.00 -15.79
C ILE A 229 23.67 -15.95 -16.03
N GLY A 230 24.82 -16.15 -15.39
CA GLY A 230 25.98 -15.26 -15.40
C GLY A 230 25.93 -14.13 -14.36
N ARG A 231 24.79 -13.91 -13.69
CA ARG A 231 24.69 -12.89 -12.63
C ARG A 231 25.45 -13.35 -11.37
N GLN A 232 26.20 -12.44 -10.77
CA GLN A 232 26.78 -12.64 -9.44
C GLN A 232 25.75 -12.26 -8.37
N VAL A 233 25.52 -13.14 -7.40
CA VAL A 233 24.59 -12.93 -6.30
C VAL A 233 25.28 -13.26 -4.99
N GLY A 234 25.20 -12.33 -4.04
CA GLY A 234 25.68 -12.53 -2.68
C GLY A 234 24.69 -13.33 -1.85
N PHE A 235 25.20 -14.21 -1.01
CA PHE A 235 24.44 -14.91 0.02
C PHE A 235 25.20 -14.80 1.33
N ALA A 236 24.53 -14.33 2.38
CA ALA A 236 25.16 -14.12 3.68
C ALA A 236 24.25 -14.58 4.83
N THR A 237 24.86 -15.19 5.83
CA THR A 237 24.27 -15.50 7.13
C THR A 237 25.07 -14.76 8.22
N GLU A 238 24.74 -14.98 9.48
CA GLU A 238 25.59 -14.51 10.59
C GLU A 238 26.93 -15.26 10.66
N ARG A 239 27.05 -16.43 10.01
CA ARG A 239 28.20 -17.33 10.11
C ARG A 239 29.18 -17.21 8.95
N TYR A 240 28.68 -16.92 7.76
CA TYR A 240 29.48 -16.90 6.53
C TYR A 240 28.84 -16.01 5.48
N GLU A 241 29.64 -15.65 4.48
CA GLU A 241 29.18 -15.02 3.25
C GLU A 241 29.92 -15.61 2.05
N PHE A 242 29.25 -15.64 0.89
CA PHE A 242 29.89 -15.92 -0.39
C PHE A 242 29.16 -15.17 -1.51
N VAL A 243 29.85 -15.01 -2.64
CA VAL A 243 29.25 -14.54 -3.89
C VAL A 243 29.31 -15.70 -4.88
N GLY A 244 28.15 -16.05 -5.44
CA GLY A 244 28.02 -17.11 -6.43
C GLY A 244 27.57 -16.60 -7.77
N GLU A 245 28.06 -17.22 -8.85
CA GLU A 245 27.57 -17.01 -10.20
C GLU A 245 26.35 -17.90 -10.45
N VAL A 246 25.25 -17.32 -10.91
CA VAL A 246 24.07 -18.09 -11.34
C VAL A 246 24.42 -18.88 -12.60
N ILE A 247 24.34 -20.20 -12.54
CA ILE A 247 24.61 -21.09 -13.67
C ILE A 247 23.32 -21.69 -14.26
N GLU A 248 22.23 -21.64 -13.52
CA GLU A 248 20.92 -22.17 -13.91
C GLU A 248 19.82 -21.39 -13.19
N VAL A 249 18.69 -21.18 -13.87
CA VAL A 249 17.46 -20.62 -13.29
C VAL A 249 16.32 -21.52 -13.71
N GLU A 250 15.51 -21.96 -12.77
CA GLU A 250 14.34 -22.77 -13.07
C GLU A 250 13.18 -21.90 -13.55
N SER A 251 12.47 -22.42 -14.56
CA SER A 251 11.30 -21.80 -15.19
C SER A 251 10.01 -22.43 -14.71
#